data_AF-A0A2N7Q467-F1
#
_entry.id   AF-A0A2N7Q467-F1
#
_cell.length_a   1.000
_cell.length_b   1.000
_cell.length_c   1.000
_cell.angle_alpha   90.00
_cell.angle_beta   90.00
_cell.angle_gamma   90.00
#
_symmetry.space_group_name_H-M   'P 1'
#
loop_
_entity.id
_entity.type
_entity.pdbx_description
1 polymer ?
#
loop_
_entity_poly.entity_id
_entity_poly.type
_entity_poly.pdbx_seq_one_letter_code
_entity_poly.pdbx_strand_id
1 'polypeptide(L)'
;MMTKKELEQYLAKLEDFVPKVSAKKSKRPGRPKKYDDRLVLFLIALREKYGWSLRDLEKKAKDIVPKGIEVPDFSSIHYRIRSMREYIEEVKPKLLKVIPDIEDSKADSNTKKSRKPKSTKTAKK
;
A
#
# COMPACT_ATOMS: atom_id res chain seq x y z
N MET A 1 10.11 -10.42 -11.46
CA MET A 1 8.70 -10.74 -11.18
C MET A 1 8.66 -11.79 -10.09
N MET A 2 7.78 -11.63 -9.11
CA MET A 2 7.68 -12.54 -7.97
C MET A 2 6.89 -13.80 -8.35
N THR A 3 7.26 -14.97 -7.85
CA THR A 3 6.47 -16.19 -8.05
C THR A 3 5.23 -16.21 -7.14
N LYS A 4 4.20 -16.98 -7.52
CA LYS A 4 2.99 -17.16 -6.69
C LYS A 4 3.32 -17.69 -5.29
N LYS A 5 4.23 -18.67 -5.21
CA LYS A 5 4.66 -19.28 -3.95
C LYS A 5 5.38 -18.27 -3.04
N GLU A 6 6.25 -17.43 -3.61
CA GLU A 6 6.91 -16.39 -2.83
C GLU A 6 5.92 -15.38 -2.29
N LEU A 7 4.99 -14.88 -3.13
CA LEU A 7 3.97 -13.95 -2.68
C LEU A 7 3.13 -14.55 -1.55
N GLU A 8 2.68 -15.79 -1.67
CA GLU A 8 1.92 -16.49 -0.62
C GLU A 8 2.68 -16.59 0.69
N GLN A 9 3.99 -16.84 0.67
CA GLN A 9 4.81 -16.86 1.88
C GLN A 9 4.85 -15.50 2.58
N TYR A 10 4.92 -14.39 1.84
CA TYR A 10 4.85 -13.06 2.45
C TYR A 10 3.43 -12.72 2.94
N LEU A 11 2.40 -13.10 2.18
CA LEU A 11 1.01 -12.92 2.61
C LEU A 11 0.70 -13.71 3.88
N ALA A 12 1.28 -14.90 4.04
CA ALA A 12 1.16 -15.70 5.26
C ALA A 12 1.81 -14.98 6.47
N LYS A 13 3.01 -14.41 6.30
CA LYS A 13 3.65 -13.61 7.36
C LYS A 13 2.87 -12.34 7.71
N LEU A 14 2.05 -11.83 6.78
CA LEU A 14 1.20 -10.66 6.99
C LEU A 14 -0.13 -10.97 7.66
N GLU A 15 -0.52 -12.26 7.75
CA GLU A 15 -1.77 -12.69 8.38
C GLU A 15 -1.87 -12.23 9.84
N ASP A 16 -0.76 -12.26 10.56
CA ASP A 16 -0.67 -11.80 11.96
C ASP A 16 -0.89 -10.29 12.12
N PHE A 17 -0.67 -9.52 11.03
CA PHE A 17 -0.85 -8.08 10.97
C PHE A 17 -2.19 -7.69 10.34
N VAL A 18 -3.04 -8.63 9.96
CA VAL A 18 -4.38 -8.29 9.48
C VAL A 18 -5.21 -7.88 10.71
N PRO A 19 -5.71 -6.62 10.78
CA PRO A 19 -6.50 -6.19 11.91
C PRO A 19 -7.77 -7.04 11.97
N LYS A 20 -7.92 -7.83 13.05
CA LYS A 20 -9.09 -8.69 13.31
C LYS A 20 -10.43 -7.92 13.30
N VAL A 21 -10.37 -6.59 13.35
CA VAL A 21 -11.53 -5.69 13.20
C VAL A 21 -12.21 -5.86 11.83
N SER A 22 -11.47 -6.24 10.79
CA SER A 22 -12.00 -6.51 9.46
C SER A 22 -12.85 -7.80 9.39
N ALA A 23 -12.78 -8.66 10.40
CA ALA A 23 -13.46 -9.95 10.49
C ALA A 23 -14.81 -9.89 11.23
N LYS A 24 -15.28 -8.71 11.68
CA LYS A 24 -16.69 -8.55 11.99
C LYS A 24 -17.46 -8.65 10.68
N LYS A 25 -17.86 -9.88 10.31
CA LYS A 25 -18.85 -10.15 9.27
C LYS A 25 -20.00 -9.17 9.49
N SER A 26 -20.05 -8.12 8.68
CA SER A 26 -21.20 -7.21 8.69
C SER A 26 -22.42 -8.09 8.48
N LYS A 27 -23.30 -8.16 9.49
CA LYS A 27 -24.60 -8.86 9.36
C LYS A 27 -25.50 -8.19 8.32
N ARG A 28 -25.15 -6.97 7.86
CA ARG A 28 -25.81 -6.29 6.75
C ARG A 28 -25.22 -6.80 5.43
N PRO A 29 -26.05 -7.04 4.38
CA PRO A 29 -25.59 -7.33 3.03
C PRO A 29 -24.87 -6.10 2.46
N GLY A 30 -23.64 -5.89 2.90
CA GLY A 30 -22.73 -4.90 2.38
C GLY A 30 -21.96 -5.51 1.21
N ARG A 31 -21.41 -4.63 0.36
CA ARG A 31 -20.58 -5.02 -0.77
C ARG A 31 -19.50 -6.02 -0.32
N PRO A 32 -19.39 -7.20 -0.96
CA PRO A 32 -18.36 -8.18 -0.60
C PRO A 32 -16.98 -7.53 -0.67
N LYS A 33 -16.09 -7.91 0.24
CA LYS A 33 -14.69 -7.48 0.18
C LYS A 33 -14.09 -7.97 -1.13
N LYS A 34 -13.77 -7.02 -2.01
CA LYS A 34 -13.22 -7.31 -3.33
C LYS A 34 -11.76 -7.78 -3.26
N TYR A 35 -11.02 -7.32 -2.25
CA TYR A 35 -9.58 -7.56 -2.14
C TYR A 35 -9.22 -8.19 -0.81
N ASP A 36 -8.19 -9.03 -0.83
CA ASP A 36 -7.58 -9.60 0.38
C ASP A 36 -6.88 -8.50 1.19
N ASP A 37 -7.20 -8.43 2.49
CA ASP A 37 -6.59 -7.46 3.40
C ASP A 37 -5.07 -7.70 3.54
N ARG A 38 -4.60 -8.94 3.40
CA ARG A 38 -3.15 -9.28 3.41
C ARG A 38 -2.44 -8.61 2.24
N LEU A 39 -3.05 -8.66 1.06
CA LEU A 39 -2.52 -8.05 -0.16
C LEU A 39 -2.52 -6.53 -0.04
N VAL A 40 -3.58 -5.95 0.52
CA VAL A 40 -3.63 -4.51 0.78
C VAL A 40 -2.51 -4.08 1.73
N LEU A 41 -2.31 -4.81 2.83
CA LEU A 41 -1.22 -4.54 3.76
C LEU A 41 0.14 -4.68 3.10
N PHE A 42 0.36 -5.72 2.30
CA PHE A 42 1.59 -5.90 1.53
C PHE A 42 1.91 -4.67 0.65
N LEU A 43 0.91 -4.16 -0.07
CA LEU A 43 1.08 -2.98 -0.93
C LEU A 43 1.34 -1.70 -0.15
N ILE A 44 0.65 -1.51 0.98
CA ILE A 44 0.91 -0.37 1.87
C ILE A 44 2.34 -0.45 2.40
N ALA A 45 2.78 -1.63 2.77
CA ALA A 45 4.10 -1.85 3.31
C ALA A 45 5.18 -1.57 2.25
N LEU A 46 4.99 -2.03 1.00
CA LEU A 46 5.86 -1.67 -0.14
C LEU A 46 5.92 -0.15 -0.36
N ARG A 47 4.76 0.51 -0.32
CA ARG A 47 4.68 1.98 -0.45
C ARG A 47 5.54 2.68 0.59
N GLU A 48 5.46 2.25 1.85
CA GLU A 48 6.24 2.84 2.94
C GLU A 48 7.74 2.54 2.83
N LYS A 49 8.09 1.33 2.34
CA LYS A 49 9.47 0.91 2.16
C LYS A 49 10.18 1.68 1.05
N TYR A 50 9.51 1.87 -0.08
CA TYR A 50 10.09 2.48 -1.28
C TYR A 50 9.67 3.94 -1.53
N GLY A 51 8.80 4.49 -0.69
CA GLY A 51 8.28 5.86 -0.83
C GLY A 51 7.43 6.08 -2.08
N TRP A 52 6.87 5.03 -2.68
CA TRP A 52 6.11 5.15 -3.93
C TRP A 52 4.82 5.96 -3.77
N SER A 53 4.43 6.68 -4.83
CA SER A 53 3.11 7.30 -4.88
C SER A 53 2.03 6.22 -4.99
N LEU A 54 0.80 6.49 -4.56
CA LEU A 54 -0.29 5.50 -4.67
C LEU A 54 -0.60 5.13 -6.13
N ARG A 55 -0.32 6.04 -7.07
CA ARG A 55 -0.54 5.83 -8.50
C ARG A 55 0.54 4.94 -9.10
N ASP A 56 1.78 5.10 -8.64
CA ASP A 56 2.91 4.24 -9.04
C ASP A 56 2.83 2.88 -8.37
N LEU A 57 2.36 2.83 -7.12
CA LEU A 57 2.12 1.60 -6.39
C LEU A 57 1.20 0.65 -7.17
N GLU A 58 0.09 1.13 -7.72
CA GLU A 58 -0.81 0.29 -8.52
C GLU A 58 -0.10 -0.29 -9.76
N LYS A 59 0.69 0.52 -10.46
CA LYS A 59 1.44 0.07 -11.65
C LYS A 59 2.50 -0.96 -11.27
N LYS A 60 3.37 -0.62 -10.31
CA LYS A 60 4.45 -1.49 -9.85
C LYS A 60 3.92 -2.76 -9.20
N ALA A 61 2.80 -2.69 -8.48
CA ALA A 61 2.15 -3.86 -7.92
C ALA A 61 1.73 -4.86 -9.00
N LYS A 62 1.23 -4.41 -10.16
CA LYS A 62 0.89 -5.30 -11.28
C LYS A 62 2.13 -5.96 -11.89
N ASP A 63 3.31 -5.33 -11.78
CA ASP A 63 4.58 -5.90 -12.25
C ASP A 63 5.21 -6.86 -11.24
N ILE A 64 5.01 -6.62 -9.94
CA ILE A 64 5.55 -7.44 -8.85
C ILE A 64 4.69 -8.67 -8.62
N VAL A 65 3.37 -8.48 -8.54
CA VAL A 65 2.40 -9.53 -8.25
C VAL A 65 2.24 -10.43 -9.49
N PRO A 66 2.26 -11.77 -9.32
CA PRO A 66 2.13 -12.69 -10.42
C PRO A 66 0.79 -12.55 -11.14
N LYS A 67 0.80 -12.80 -12.46
CA LYS A 67 -0.37 -12.75 -13.32
C LYS A 67 -1.48 -13.67 -12.78
N GLY A 68 -2.70 -13.13 -12.65
CA GLY A 68 -3.89 -13.84 -12.18
C GLY A 68 -4.34 -13.50 -10.75
N ILE A 69 -3.64 -12.60 -10.05
CA ILE A 69 -4.10 -12.04 -8.78
C ILE A 69 -4.65 -10.63 -9.02
N GLU A 70 -5.84 -10.35 -8.52
CA GLU A 70 -6.42 -9.01 -8.61
C GLU A 70 -5.70 -8.04 -7.66
N VAL A 71 -5.00 -7.07 -8.24
CA VAL A 71 -4.36 -5.99 -7.50
C VAL A 71 -5.42 -4.92 -7.13
N PRO A 72 -5.47 -4.49 -5.85
CA PRO A 72 -6.30 -3.38 -5.41
C PRO A 72 -6.07 -2.10 -6.22
N ASP A 73 -7.16 -1.44 -6.61
CA ASP A 73 -7.08 -0.15 -7.28
C ASP A 73 -6.64 0.97 -6.31
N PHE A 74 -6.16 2.09 -6.88
CA PHE A 74 -5.75 3.29 -6.14
C PHE A 74 -6.77 3.68 -5.05
N SER A 75 -8.06 3.72 -5.42
CA SER A 75 -9.15 4.18 -4.55
C SER A 75 -9.33 3.27 -3.34
N SER A 76 -9.24 1.94 -3.54
CA SER A 76 -9.36 0.95 -2.48
C SER A 76 -8.18 1.01 -1.52
N ILE A 77 -6.96 1.13 -2.04
CA ILE A 77 -5.76 1.28 -1.20
C ILE A 77 -5.83 2.57 -0.38
N HIS A 78 -6.17 3.69 -1.02
CA HIS A 78 -6.31 4.98 -0.35
C HIS A 78 -7.33 4.94 0.79
N TYR A 79 -8.52 4.36 0.53
CA TYR A 79 -9.55 4.23 1.55
C TYR A 79 -9.10 3.34 2.71
N ARG A 80 -8.37 2.26 2.42
CA ARG A 80 -7.85 1.35 3.45
C ARG A 80 -6.79 1.98 4.31
N ILE A 81 -5.82 2.69 3.73
CA ILE A 81 -4.85 3.49 4.48
C ILE A 81 -5.56 4.48 5.40
N ARG A 82 -6.55 5.21 4.89
CA ARG A 82 -7.30 6.17 5.68
C ARG A 82 -8.04 5.51 6.86
N SER A 83 -8.68 4.37 6.61
CA SER A 83 -9.47 3.66 7.63
C SER A 83 -8.63 2.96 8.70
N MET A 84 -7.39 2.58 8.37
CA MET A 84 -6.50 1.82 9.26
C MET A 84 -5.26 2.63 9.63
N ARG A 85 -5.32 3.96 9.54
CA ARG A 85 -4.14 4.82 9.63
C ARG A 85 -3.37 4.62 10.93
N GLU A 86 -4.06 4.69 12.06
CA GLU A 86 -3.46 4.53 13.39
C GLU A 86 -2.83 3.15 13.55
N TYR A 87 -3.56 2.11 13.11
CA TYR A 87 -3.05 0.74 13.13
C TYR A 87 -1.81 0.56 12.26
N ILE A 88 -1.82 1.11 11.03
CA ILE A 88 -0.68 1.06 10.12
C ILE A 88 0.51 1.78 10.74
N GLU A 89 0.33 2.95 11.36
CA GLU A 89 1.42 3.67 12.04
C GLU A 89 2.04 2.83 13.18
N GLU A 90 1.23 2.07 13.92
CA GLU A 90 1.69 1.15 14.97
C GLU A 90 2.44 -0.08 14.43
N VAL A 91 1.91 -0.74 13.39
CA VAL A 91 2.50 -1.97 12.85
C VAL A 91 3.59 -1.72 11.81
N LYS A 92 3.69 -0.50 11.27
CA LYS A 92 4.69 -0.08 10.28
C LYS A 92 6.12 -0.57 10.56
N PRO A 93 6.71 -0.35 11.75
CA PRO A 93 8.09 -0.78 12.01
C PRO A 93 8.26 -2.31 11.98
N LYS A 94 7.21 -3.07 12.28
CA LYS A 94 7.21 -4.54 12.20
C LYS A 94 6.99 -5.01 10.77
N LEU A 95 6.04 -4.39 10.06
CA LEU A 95 5.76 -4.65 8.65
C LEU A 95 7.01 -4.46 7.79
N LEU A 96 7.77 -3.37 7.99
CA LEU A 96 8.97 -3.09 7.20
C LEU A 96 10.05 -4.18 7.30
N LYS A 97 10.10 -4.95 8.40
CA LYS A 97 11.06 -6.06 8.57
C LYS A 97 10.65 -7.34 7.85
N VAL A 98 9.36 -7.47 7.50
CA VAL A 98 8.80 -8.69 6.90
C VAL A 98 8.83 -8.63 5.38
N ILE A 99 8.84 -7.43 4.80
CA ILE A 99 8.73 -7.20 3.35
C ILE A 99 10.06 -7.51 2.66
N PRO A 100 10.03 -8.18 1.50
CA PRO A 100 11.22 -8.44 0.70
C PRO A 100 11.92 -7.16 0.26
N ASP A 101 13.24 -7.19 0.16
CA ASP A 101 14.00 -6.23 -0.64
C ASP A 101 13.81 -6.60 -2.12
N ILE A 102 12.75 -6.07 -2.70
CA ILE A 102 12.56 -6.01 -4.15
C ILE A 102 13.49 -4.90 -4.63
N GLU A 103 14.69 -5.24 -5.06
CA GLU A 103 15.55 -4.26 -5.75
C GLU A 103 14.76 -3.70 -6.93
N ASP A 104 14.42 -2.42 -6.85
CA ASP A 104 13.93 -1.64 -7.99
C ASP A 104 15.13 -1.55 -8.95
N SER A 105 15.28 -2.48 -9.90
CA SER A 105 16.34 -2.42 -10.91
C SER A 105 16.21 -1.21 -11.85
N LYS A 106 15.30 -0.27 -11.58
CA LYS A 106 15.19 1.03 -12.25
C LYS A 106 14.77 2.11 -11.26
N ALA A 107 15.73 2.57 -10.47
CA ALA A 107 15.65 3.88 -9.84
C ALA A 107 15.77 4.96 -10.94
N ASP A 108 14.68 5.21 -11.68
CA ASP A 108 14.52 6.44 -12.43
C ASP A 108 14.29 7.59 -11.43
N SER A 109 15.40 8.08 -10.92
CA SER A 109 15.73 9.49 -10.71
C SER A 109 14.66 10.51 -11.12
N ASN A 110 13.61 10.74 -10.32
CA ASN A 110 13.00 12.07 -10.27
C ASN A 110 12.12 12.35 -9.05
N THR A 111 12.74 12.72 -7.92
CA THR A 111 12.06 13.59 -6.95
C THR A 111 12.96 14.76 -6.54
N LYS A 112 13.28 15.62 -7.51
CA LYS A 112 13.62 17.03 -7.23
C LYS A 112 12.45 17.91 -7.63
N LYS A 113 11.49 18.09 -6.73
CA LYS A 113 10.68 19.33 -6.68
C LYS A 113 10.55 19.77 -5.23
N SER A 114 11.58 20.50 -4.81
CA SER A 114 11.54 21.46 -3.72
C SER A 114 10.26 22.31 -3.85
N ARG A 115 9.36 22.16 -2.88
CA ARG A 115 8.21 23.06 -2.73
C ARG A 115 8.74 24.42 -2.29
N LYS A 116 8.96 25.33 -3.24
CA LYS A 116 9.16 26.76 -2.95
C LYS A 116 7.81 27.32 -2.46
N PRO A 117 7.71 27.94 -1.27
CA PRO A 117 6.46 28.54 -0.84
C PRO A 117 6.15 29.75 -1.73
N LYS A 118 4.96 29.74 -2.36
CA LYS A 118 4.47 30.89 -3.13
C LYS A 118 3.93 31.91 -2.12
N SER A 119 4.77 32.89 -1.77
CA SER A 119 4.35 34.10 -1.06
C SER A 119 3.35 34.85 -1.93
N THR A 120 2.08 34.82 -1.57
CA THR A 120 1.06 35.70 -2.15
C THR A 120 1.03 36.98 -1.32
N LYS A 121 1.70 38.01 -1.84
CA LYS A 121 1.62 39.38 -1.34
C LYS A 121 0.20 39.90 -1.59
N THR A 122 -0.55 40.12 -0.53
CA THR A 122 -1.87 40.78 -0.54
C THR A 122 -1.66 42.23 -0.92
N ALA A 123 -2.03 42.61 -2.15
CA ALA A 123 -2.25 44.01 -2.50
C ALA A 123 -3.70 44.35 -2.13
N LYS A 124 -3.88 45.26 -1.15
CA LYS A 124 -5.17 45.89 -0.86
C LYS A 124 -5.07 47.36 -1.29
N LYS A 125 -6.17 47.80 -1.88
CA LYS A 125 -6.45 49.07 -2.56
C LYS A 125 -5.96 50.31 -1.82
#